data_AF-A0A143BLG9-F1
#
_entry.id   AF-A0A143BLG9-F1
#
_cell.length_a   1.000
_cell.length_b   1.000
_cell.length_c   1.000
_cell.angle_alpha   90.00
_cell.angle_beta   90.00
_cell.angle_gamma   90.00
#
_symmetry.space_group_name_H-M   'P 1'
#
loop_
_entity.id
_entity.type
_entity.pdbx_description
1 polymer ?
#
loop_
_entity_poly.entity_id
_entity_poly.type
_entity_poly.pdbx_seq_one_letter_code
_entity_poly.pdbx_strand_id
1 'polypeptide(L)'
;MTFYSVNLMWAIVLFGVLLWTTACVLLNAALRRGMCIMGLVLSYGVLIWMLVELPLREALVTWGIFATFGGALTMVYELWARRKYAGSGRKSRRLVRLEGLVLWPAMVPDSVGLMMNDLGIIPADERSETHQEDWRRITAEIRTPPVDAT
;
A
#
# COMPACT_ATOMS: atom_id res chain seq x y z
N MET A 1 9.94 -5.03 27.48
CA MET A 1 10.97 -3.97 27.58
C MET A 1 10.47 -2.74 26.85
N THR A 2 10.43 -1.59 27.53
CA THR A 2 9.98 -0.30 27.00
C THR A 2 11.19 0.63 26.88
N PHE A 3 11.41 1.20 25.69
CA PHE A 3 12.45 2.21 25.45
C PHE A 3 11.74 3.48 24.98
N TYR A 4 11.97 4.62 25.64
CA TYR A 4 11.39 5.91 25.24
C TYR A 4 9.87 5.90 25.01
N SER A 5 9.10 5.18 25.84
CA SER A 5 7.63 5.02 25.70
C SER A 5 7.16 4.17 24.51
N VAL A 6 8.08 3.49 23.82
CA VAL A 6 7.79 2.47 22.80
C VAL A 6 7.95 1.09 23.43
N ASN A 7 6.92 0.25 23.32
CA ASN A 7 7.04 -1.12 23.78
C ASN A 7 7.60 -2.01 22.65
N LEU A 8 8.86 -2.43 22.82
CA LEU A 8 9.60 -3.15 21.77
C LEU A 8 8.93 -4.48 21.39
N MET A 9 8.34 -5.17 22.37
CA MET A 9 7.65 -6.44 22.14
C MET A 9 6.48 -6.24 21.17
N TRP A 10 5.64 -5.25 21.46
CA TRP A 10 4.48 -4.92 20.63
C TRP A 10 4.86 -4.33 19.27
N ALA A 11 5.97 -3.58 19.21
CA ALA A 11 6.53 -3.13 17.94
C ALA A 11 6.95 -4.30 17.06
N ILE A 12 7.57 -5.34 17.61
CA ILE A 12 7.93 -6.56 16.87
C ILE A 12 6.67 -7.30 16.39
N VAL A 13 5.62 -7.38 17.22
CA VAL A 13 4.34 -8.00 16.84
C VAL A 13 3.69 -7.25 15.68
N LEU A 14 3.58 -5.92 15.76
CA LEU A 14 3.04 -5.09 14.68
C LEU A 14 3.88 -5.22 13.41
N PHE A 15 5.20 -5.21 13.53
CA PHE A 15 6.11 -5.40 12.41
C PHE A 15 5.94 -6.79 11.76
N GLY A 16 5.76 -7.84 12.55
CA GLY A 16 5.49 -9.20 12.06
C GLY A 16 4.18 -9.28 11.27
N VAL A 17 3.10 -8.67 11.77
CA VAL A 17 1.81 -8.60 11.06
C VAL A 17 1.96 -7.85 9.73
N LEU A 18 2.71 -6.74 9.71
CA LEU A 18 2.96 -5.97 8.49
C LEU A 18 3.81 -6.73 7.49
N LEU A 19 4.89 -7.38 7.93
CA LEU A 19 5.73 -8.21 7.06
C LEU A 19 4.94 -9.36 6.47
N TRP A 20 4.16 -10.06 7.29
CA TRP A 20 3.31 -11.16 6.86
C TRP A 20 2.31 -10.71 5.81
N THR A 21 1.55 -9.65 6.10
CA THR A 21 0.54 -9.13 5.19
C THR A 21 1.14 -8.61 3.89
N THR A 22 2.31 -7.96 3.96
CA THR A 22 3.05 -7.52 2.77
C THR A 22 3.53 -8.70 1.95
N ALA A 23 4.17 -9.71 2.56
CA ALA A 23 4.63 -10.90 1.87
C ALA A 23 3.48 -11.65 1.19
N CYS A 24 2.33 -11.81 1.87
CA CYS A 24 1.16 -12.43 1.28
C CYS A 24 0.58 -11.66 0.10
N VAL A 25 0.55 -10.32 0.18
CA VAL A 25 0.12 -9.46 -0.92
C VAL A 25 1.06 -9.58 -2.13
N LEU A 26 2.36 -9.74 -1.88
CA LEU A 26 3.36 -9.92 -2.95
C LEU A 26 3.27 -11.28 -3.62
N LEU A 27 3.04 -12.34 -2.85
CA LEU A 27 2.94 -13.70 -3.37
C LEU A 27 1.60 -13.99 -4.06
N ASN A 28 0.54 -13.24 -3.74
CA ASN A 28 -0.79 -13.51 -4.29
C ASN A 28 -1.56 -12.23 -4.62
N ALA A 29 -1.40 -11.77 -5.87
CA ALA A 29 -2.10 -10.59 -6.39
C ALA A 29 -3.63 -10.75 -6.38
N ALA A 30 -4.16 -11.96 -6.63
CA ALA A 30 -5.61 -12.20 -6.68
C ALA A 30 -6.28 -12.05 -5.29
N LEU A 31 -5.57 -12.38 -4.21
CA LEU A 31 -6.07 -12.25 -2.83
C LEU A 31 -5.71 -10.92 -2.17
N ARG A 32 -5.07 -10.01 -2.89
CA ARG A 32 -4.54 -8.73 -2.38
C ARG A 32 -5.55 -7.91 -1.58
N ARG A 33 -6.78 -7.76 -2.09
CA ARG A 33 -7.86 -7.06 -1.38
C ARG A 33 -8.25 -7.75 -0.07
N GLY A 34 -8.39 -9.07 -0.09
CA GLY A 34 -8.73 -9.85 1.10
C GLY A 34 -7.62 -9.77 2.15
N MET A 35 -6.36 -9.87 1.73
CA MET A 35 -5.20 -9.80 2.62
C MET A 35 -4.99 -8.41 3.22
N CYS A 36 -5.24 -7.34 2.47
CA CYS A 36 -5.22 -5.98 3.03
C CYS A 36 -6.29 -5.79 4.11
N ILE A 37 -7.51 -6.30 3.90
CA ILE A 37 -8.58 -6.24 4.91
C ILE A 37 -8.21 -7.08 6.15
N MET A 38 -7.71 -8.30 5.93
CA MET A 38 -7.29 -9.19 7.02
C MET A 38 -6.14 -8.58 7.83
N GLY A 39 -5.16 -7.97 7.15
CA GLY A 39 -4.06 -7.24 7.78
C GLY A 39 -4.52 -6.03 8.57
N LEU A 40 -5.51 -5.30 8.07
CA LEU A 40 -6.13 -4.19 8.80
C LEU A 40 -6.83 -4.70 10.06
N VAL A 41 -7.68 -5.72 9.95
CA VAL A 41 -8.39 -6.32 11.10
C VAL A 41 -7.40 -6.84 12.14
N LEU A 42 -6.35 -7.55 11.73
CA LEU A 42 -5.29 -8.03 12.62
C LEU A 42 -4.57 -6.88 13.33
N SER A 43 -4.22 -5.83 12.60
CA SER A 43 -3.52 -4.68 13.17
C SER A 43 -4.38 -3.91 14.17
N TYR A 44 -5.67 -3.75 13.90
CA TYR A 44 -6.62 -3.18 14.86
C TYR A 44 -6.88 -4.10 16.05
N GLY A 45 -6.89 -5.42 15.85
CA GLY A 45 -6.94 -6.40 16.94
C GLY A 45 -5.74 -6.28 17.87
N VAL A 46 -4.53 -6.13 17.30
CA VAL A 46 -3.30 -5.86 18.06
C VAL A 46 -3.39 -4.52 18.80
N LEU A 47 -3.93 -3.47 18.17
CA LEU A 47 -4.13 -2.18 18.86
C LEU A 47 -5.08 -2.31 20.06
N ILE A 48 -6.21 -3.00 19.90
CA ILE A 48 -7.15 -3.24 21.00
C ILE A 48 -6.47 -4.02 22.12
N TRP A 49 -5.69 -5.05 21.78
CA TRP A 49 -4.92 -5.81 22.77
C TRP A 49 -3.91 -4.91 23.50
N MET A 50 -3.15 -4.10 22.76
CA MET A 50 -2.21 -3.13 23.33
C MET A 50 -2.90 -2.16 24.30
N LEU A 51 -4.12 -1.72 23.99
CA LEU A 51 -4.88 -0.82 24.87
C LEU A 51 -5.35 -1.49 26.18
N VAL A 52 -5.48 -2.82 26.20
CA VAL A 52 -5.83 -3.59 27.40
C VAL A 52 -4.60 -3.89 28.26
N GLU A 53 -3.45 -4.16 27.64
CA GLU A 53 -2.23 -4.55 28.37
C GLU A 53 -1.27 -3.39 28.72
N LEU A 54 -1.29 -2.29 27.97
CA LEU A 54 -0.32 -1.20 28.11
C LEU A 54 -0.97 0.09 28.61
N PRO A 55 -0.17 0.99 29.22
CA PRO A 55 -0.59 2.37 29.41
C PRO A 55 -0.96 2.99 28.06
N LEU A 56 -2.08 3.71 28.02
CA LEU A 56 -2.61 4.36 26.80
C LEU A 56 -1.52 5.13 26.02
N ARG A 57 -0.64 5.82 26.74
CA ARG A 57 0.48 6.58 26.14
C ARG A 57 1.43 5.70 25.35
N GLU A 58 1.81 4.53 25.86
CA GLU A 58 2.74 3.63 25.16
C GLU A 58 2.09 2.97 23.94
N ALA A 59 0.81 2.59 24.07
CA ALA A 59 0.04 2.02 22.97
C ALA A 59 -0.08 3.02 21.81
N LEU A 60 -0.46 4.27 22.11
CA LEU A 60 -0.61 5.33 21.11
C LEU A 60 0.73 5.75 20.50
N VAL A 61 1.80 5.83 21.27
CA VAL A 61 3.14 6.18 20.74
C VAL A 61 3.64 5.08 19.80
N THR A 62 3.52 3.82 20.21
CA THR A 62 3.94 2.68 19.37
C THR A 62 3.12 2.64 18.09
N TRP A 63 1.79 2.77 18.17
CA TRP A 63 0.91 2.86 17.01
C TRP A 63 1.25 4.06 16.10
N GLY A 64 1.49 5.22 16.70
CA GLY A 64 1.80 6.47 15.99
C GLY A 64 3.10 6.39 15.19
N ILE A 65 4.13 5.73 15.71
CA ILE A 65 5.39 5.52 14.98
C ILE A 65 5.14 4.70 13.71
N PHE A 66 4.39 3.60 13.82
CA PHE A 66 4.07 2.78 12.67
C PHE A 66 3.14 3.49 11.67
N ALA A 67 2.15 4.24 12.16
CA ALA A 67 1.30 5.07 11.30
C ALA A 67 2.10 6.13 10.53
N THR A 68 3.05 6.79 11.20
CA THR A 68 3.95 7.77 10.60
C THR A 68 4.84 7.11 9.55
N PHE A 69 5.43 5.96 9.87
CA PHE A 69 6.28 5.21 8.94
C PHE A 69 5.49 4.74 7.72
N GLY A 70 4.29 4.20 7.91
CA GLY A 70 3.41 3.77 6.83
C GLY A 70 2.98 4.93 5.93
N GLY A 71 2.61 6.06 6.52
CA GLY A 71 2.29 7.29 5.77
C GLY A 71 3.48 7.82 4.98
N ALA A 72 4.68 7.84 5.57
CA ALA A 72 5.90 8.26 4.90
C ALA A 72 6.24 7.35 3.71
N LEU A 73 6.09 6.03 3.87
CA LEU A 73 6.36 5.06 2.80
C LEU A 73 5.39 5.25 1.62
N THR A 74 4.09 5.43 1.90
CA THR A 74 3.10 5.75 0.85
C THR A 74 3.40 7.09 0.18
N MET A 75 3.82 8.11 0.94
CA MET A 75 4.17 9.42 0.39
C MET A 75 5.37 9.34 -0.56
N VAL A 76 6.42 8.60 -0.17
CA VAL A 76 7.60 8.37 -1.03
C VAL A 76 7.19 7.65 -2.32
N TYR A 77 6.34 6.63 -2.23
CA TYR A 77 5.81 5.94 -3.39
C TYR A 77 5.01 6.87 -4.31
N GLU A 78 4.07 7.67 -3.77
CA GLU A 78 3.31 8.61 -4.59
C GLU A 78 4.21 9.66 -5.25
N LEU A 79 5.26 10.11 -4.57
CA LEU A 79 6.22 11.07 -5.13
C LEU A 79 7.01 10.45 -6.28
N TRP A 80 7.45 9.20 -6.12
CA TRP A 80 8.11 8.43 -7.17
C TRP A 80 7.18 8.20 -8.36
N ALA A 81 5.95 7.76 -8.12
CA ALA A 81 4.94 7.53 -9.16
C ALA A 81 4.59 8.82 -9.91
N ARG A 82 4.43 9.95 -9.21
CA ARG A 82 4.21 11.27 -9.86
C ARG A 82 5.34 11.65 -10.80
N ARG A 83 6.59 11.31 -10.44
CA ARG A 83 7.77 11.62 -11.26
C ARG A 83 7.89 10.66 -12.44
N LYS A 84 7.60 9.37 -12.25
CA LYS A 84 7.64 8.33 -13.29
C LYS A 84 6.53 8.50 -14.33
N TYR A 85 5.32 8.86 -13.89
CA TYR A 85 4.13 9.02 -14.74
C TYR A 85 3.82 10.50 -15.06
N ALA A 86 4.82 11.39 -14.98
CA ALA A 86 4.66 12.79 -15.35
C ALA A 86 4.35 12.89 -16.87
N GLY A 87 3.14 13.35 -17.20
CA GLY A 87 2.69 13.52 -18.59
C GLY A 87 1.72 12.45 -19.11
N SER A 88 1.43 11.38 -18.36
CA SER A 88 0.51 10.30 -18.80
C SER A 88 -0.98 10.59 -18.56
N GLY A 89 -1.34 11.77 -18.03
CA GLY A 89 -2.73 12.17 -17.77
C GLY A 89 -3.37 11.54 -16.53
N ARG A 90 -2.57 10.97 -15.62
CA ARG A 90 -3.04 10.34 -14.38
C ARG A 90 -3.73 11.34 -13.43
N LYS A 91 -4.88 10.96 -12.85
CA LYS A 91 -5.45 11.66 -11.67
C LYS A 91 -4.54 11.39 -10.47
N SER A 92 -3.75 12.41 -10.11
CA SER A 92 -2.91 12.38 -8.92
C SER A 92 -3.73 12.07 -7.66
N ARG A 93 -3.38 10.99 -6.93
CA ARG A 93 -3.95 10.75 -5.60
C ARG A 93 -3.44 11.80 -4.61
N ARG A 94 -4.23 12.09 -3.58
CA ARG A 94 -3.95 13.14 -2.60
C ARG A 94 -2.75 12.71 -1.74
N LEU A 95 -1.65 13.47 -1.83
CA LEU A 95 -0.39 13.26 -1.12
C LEU A 95 -0.53 13.14 0.40
N VAL A 96 -1.54 13.80 0.96
CA VAL A 96 -1.83 13.78 2.39
C VAL A 96 -3.29 13.33 2.54
N ARG A 97 -3.47 12.10 2.99
CA ARG A 97 -4.75 11.60 3.49
C ARG A 97 -4.64 11.46 5.00
N LEU A 98 -5.41 12.25 5.74
CA LEU A 98 -5.62 12.03 7.18
C LEU A 98 -6.17 10.62 7.45
N GLU A 99 -6.93 10.07 6.49
CA GLU A 99 -7.34 8.65 6.49
C GLU A 99 -6.14 7.69 6.58
N GLY A 100 -4.96 8.10 6.13
CA GLY A 100 -3.75 7.29 6.21
C GLY A 100 -3.32 7.01 7.64
N LEU A 101 -3.65 7.85 8.61
CA LEU A 101 -3.34 7.59 10.03
C LEU A 101 -4.20 6.46 10.62
N VAL A 102 -5.33 6.15 9.97
CA VAL A 102 -6.28 5.10 10.36
C VAL A 102 -6.12 3.87 9.46
N LEU A 103 -5.86 4.06 8.17
CA LEU A 103 -5.76 3.00 7.17
C LEU A 103 -4.32 2.54 6.89
N TRP A 104 -3.32 3.11 7.59
CA TRP A 104 -1.90 2.79 7.38
C TRP A 104 -1.60 1.28 7.29
N PRO A 105 -2.22 0.36 8.07
CA PRO A 105 -1.86 -1.06 7.98
C PRO A 105 -2.26 -1.71 6.66
N ALA A 106 -3.31 -1.20 6.00
CA ALA A 106 -3.69 -1.64 4.65
C ALA A 106 -2.93 -0.88 3.56
N MET A 107 -2.53 0.37 3.83
CA MET A 107 -1.84 1.21 2.83
C MET A 107 -0.40 0.77 2.60
N VAL A 108 0.31 0.29 3.61
CA VAL A 108 1.69 -0.22 3.46
C VAL A 108 1.77 -1.37 2.45
N PRO A 109 1.06 -2.50 2.63
CA PRO A 109 1.11 -3.61 1.68
C PRO A 109 0.50 -3.23 0.32
N ASP A 110 -0.49 -2.33 0.29
CA ASP A 110 -1.05 -1.82 -0.96
C ASP A 110 -0.03 -0.96 -1.74
N SER A 111 0.78 -0.14 -1.06
CA SER A 111 1.82 0.67 -1.70
C SER A 111 2.95 -0.20 -2.22
N VAL A 112 3.41 -1.16 -1.41
CA VAL A 112 4.54 -2.05 -1.75
C VAL A 112 4.20 -2.93 -2.94
N GLY A 113 3.01 -3.56 -2.96
CA GLY A 113 2.64 -4.38 -4.10
C GLY A 113 2.35 -3.58 -5.38
N LEU A 114 1.90 -2.32 -5.29
CA LEU A 114 1.80 -1.44 -6.47
C LEU A 114 3.20 -1.08 -6.98
N MET A 115 4.13 -0.77 -6.09
CA MET A 115 5.52 -0.50 -6.47
C MET A 115 6.18 -1.70 -7.14
N MET A 116 5.96 -2.92 -6.63
CA MET A 116 6.53 -4.13 -7.23
C MET A 116 5.86 -4.51 -8.56
N ASN A 117 4.57 -4.19 -8.72
CA ASN A 117 3.86 -4.30 -9.99
C ASN A 117 4.40 -3.29 -11.02
N ASP A 118 4.60 -2.03 -10.63
CA ASP A 118 5.20 -0.98 -11.47
C ASP A 118 6.66 -1.27 -11.86
N LEU A 119 7.37 -2.08 -11.06
CA LEU A 119 8.71 -2.58 -11.35
C LEU A 119 8.71 -3.84 -12.25
N GLY A 120 7.54 -4.38 -12.58
CA GLY A 120 7.39 -5.57 -13.44
C GLY A 120 7.77 -6.89 -12.76
N ILE A 121 7.88 -6.92 -11.42
CA ILE A 121 8.29 -8.12 -10.67
C ILE A 121 7.10 -9.04 -10.40
N ILE A 122 5.88 -8.49 -10.30
CA ILE A 122 4.65 -9.24 -10.02
C ILE A 122 3.73 -9.18 -11.25
N PRO A 123 3.02 -10.29 -11.59
CA PRO A 123 2.05 -10.29 -12.68
C PRO A 123 1.07 -9.14 -12.55
N ALA A 124 0.88 -8.43 -13.66
CA ALA A 124 0.09 -7.22 -13.76
C ALA A 124 -1.35 -7.45 -13.26
N ASP A 125 -1.64 -6.94 -12.07
CA ASP A 125 -3.01 -6.77 -11.58
C ASP A 125 -3.78 -5.91 -12.61
N GLU A 126 -5.08 -6.14 -12.86
CA GLU A 126 -5.90 -5.34 -13.81
C GLU A 126 -5.96 -3.83 -13.42
N ARG A 127 -5.54 -3.52 -12.18
CA ARG A 127 -5.35 -2.17 -11.66
C ARG A 127 -3.98 -1.56 -11.94
N SER A 128 -3.03 -2.32 -12.45
CA SER A 128 -1.72 -1.80 -12.85
C SER A 128 -1.89 -0.83 -14.00
N GLU A 129 -1.26 0.33 -13.86
CA GLU A 129 -1.41 1.40 -14.84
C GLU A 129 -0.71 1.03 -16.15
N THR A 130 0.33 0.17 -16.09
CA THR A 130 0.93 -0.50 -17.25
C THR A 130 -0.09 -1.32 -18.03
N HIS A 131 -0.92 -2.14 -17.38
CA HIS A 131 -1.97 -2.89 -18.06
C HIS A 131 -3.09 -1.99 -18.56
N GLN A 132 -3.38 -0.87 -17.88
CA GLN A 132 -4.37 0.12 -18.35
C GLN A 132 -3.86 0.92 -19.56
N GLU A 133 -2.57 1.22 -19.62
CA GLU A 133 -1.90 1.87 -20.75
C GLU A 133 -1.81 0.91 -21.96
N ASP A 134 -1.44 -0.35 -21.74
CA ASP A 134 -1.46 -1.38 -22.79
C ASP A 134 -2.87 -1.61 -23.34
N TRP A 135 -3.89 -1.68 -22.45
CA TRP A 135 -5.26 -1.83 -22.92
C TRP A 135 -5.73 -0.61 -23.72
N ARG A 136 -5.34 0.59 -23.32
CA ARG A 136 -5.64 1.81 -24.08
C ARG A 136 -4.93 1.85 -25.42
N ARG A 137 -3.68 1.42 -25.51
CA ARG A 137 -2.94 1.31 -26.77
C ARG A 137 -3.62 0.32 -27.71
N ILE A 138 -3.89 -0.89 -27.25
CA ILE A 138 -4.55 -1.92 -28.05
C ILE A 138 -5.95 -1.44 -28.49
N THR A 139 -6.73 -0.81 -27.61
CA THR A 139 -8.06 -0.28 -27.96
C THR A 139 -7.98 0.87 -28.95
N ALA A 140 -6.95 1.72 -28.86
CA ALA A 140 -6.72 2.81 -29.81
C ALA A 140 -6.30 2.28 -31.19
N GLU A 141 -5.45 1.25 -31.22
CA GLU A 141 -4.99 0.57 -32.44
C GLU A 141 -6.13 -0.17 -33.15
N ILE A 142 -7.08 -0.76 -32.40
CA ILE A 142 -8.31 -1.35 -32.93
C ILE A 142 -9.27 -0.30 -33.53
N ARG A 143 -9.21 0.96 -33.06
CA ARG A 143 -10.11 2.05 -33.51
C ARG A 143 -9.63 2.80 -34.75
N THR A 144 -8.37 2.66 -35.13
CA THR A 144 -7.86 3.18 -36.41
C THR A 144 -8.12 2.14 -37.49
N PRO A 145 -9.11 2.33 -38.40
CA PRO A 145 -9.20 1.47 -39.58
C PRO A 145 -7.92 1.63 -40.41
N PRO A 146 -7.50 0.59 -41.15
CA PRO A 146 -6.35 0.69 -42.03
C PRO A 146 -6.60 1.81 -43.03
N VAL A 147 -5.83 2.89 -42.92
CA VAL A 147 -5.64 3.85 -44.00
C VAL A 147 -4.74 3.12 -45.00
N ASP A 148 -5.37 2.47 -45.98
CA ASP A 148 -4.86 2.26 -47.35
C ASP A 148 -5.62 1.12 -48.04
N ALA A 149 -6.62 1.48 -48.86
CA ALA A 149 -7.07 0.71 -50.01
C ALA A 149 -7.96 1.58 -50.91
N THR A 150 -7.38 2.62 -51.53
CA THR A 150 -7.88 3.23 -52.78
C THR A 150 -6.71 3.51 -53.69
#